data_AF-I0ENK5-F1
#
_entry.id   AF-I0ENK5-F1
#
_cell.length_a   1.000
_cell.length_b   1.000
_cell.length_c   1.000
_cell.angle_alpha   90.00
_cell.angle_beta   90.00
_cell.angle_gamma   90.00
#
_symmetry.space_group_name_H-M   'P 1'
#
loop_
_entity.id
_entity.type
_entity.pdbx_description
1 polymer ?
#
loop_
_entity_poly.entity_id
_entity_poly.type
_entity_poly.pdbx_seq_one_letter_code
_entity_poly.pdbx_strand_id
1 'polypeptide(L)' 'MDSTNKNMRPGRKRVSIDELKRNFSVTFYLSREEHNILKELATEEAESVNSFVKRHILKTIIYKKS' A
#
# COMPACT_ATOMS: atom_id res chain seq x y z
N MET A 1 -19.90 8.29 -38.14
CA MET A 1 -19.93 6.82 -38.25
C MET A 1 -18.66 6.44 -38.99
N ASP A 2 -17.65 5.93 -38.28
CA ASP A 2 -16.66 5.03 -38.89
C ASP A 2 -16.00 4.25 -37.75
N SER A 3 -16.66 3.14 -37.46
CA SER A 3 -16.39 2.22 -36.36
C SER A 3 -15.43 1.14 -36.86
N THR A 4 -14.13 1.42 -36.90
CA THR A 4 -13.12 0.42 -37.29
C THR A 4 -11.90 0.43 -36.38
N ASN A 5 -12.13 0.18 -35.08
CA ASN A 5 -11.09 -0.32 -34.17
C ASN A 5 -11.39 -1.76 -33.74
N LYS A 6 -11.65 -2.63 -34.73
CA LYS A 6 -11.64 -4.08 -34.56
C LYS A 6 -10.19 -4.52 -34.77
N ASN A 7 -9.47 -4.73 -33.67
CA ASN A 7 -8.28 -5.61 -33.50
C ASN A 7 -7.40 -5.20 -32.29
N MET A 8 -7.97 -4.69 -31.20
CA MET A 8 -7.23 -4.67 -29.93
C MET A 8 -7.13 -6.11 -29.43
N ARG A 9 -5.97 -6.74 -29.71
CA ARG A 9 -5.59 -8.02 -29.08
C ARG A 9 -5.85 -7.88 -27.57
N PRO A 10 -6.42 -8.89 -26.89
CA PRO A 10 -6.56 -8.89 -25.43
C PRO A 10 -5.17 -9.04 -24.79
N GLY A 11 -4.37 -7.99 -24.90
CA GLY A 11 -3.09 -7.83 -24.24
C GLY A 11 -3.27 -6.96 -23.01
N ARG A 12 -2.36 -7.11 -22.03
CA ARG A 12 -2.24 -6.17 -20.92
C ARG A 12 -2.24 -4.75 -21.47
N LYS A 13 -3.25 -3.95 -21.13
CA LYS A 13 -3.20 -2.49 -21.34
C LYS A 13 -1.87 -2.02 -20.75
N ARG A 14 -1.05 -1.33 -21.54
CA ARG A 14 0.15 -0.67 -21.02
C ARG A 14 -0.32 0.40 -20.05
N VAL A 15 -0.36 0.06 -18.77
CA VAL A 15 -0.56 1.03 -17.70
C VAL A 15 0.63 1.99 -17.77
N SER A 16 0.37 3.29 -17.70
CA SER A 16 1.45 4.27 -17.79
C SER A 16 2.48 3.96 -16.69
N ILE A 17 3.75 3.87 -17.07
CA ILE A 17 4.85 3.55 -16.14
C ILE A 17 4.91 4.60 -15.02
N ASP A 18 4.49 5.82 -15.36
CA ASP A 18 4.44 6.98 -14.48
C ASP A 18 3.39 6.88 -13.39
N GLU A 19 2.33 6.07 -13.54
CA GLU A 19 1.32 5.83 -12.50
C GLU A 19 1.71 4.67 -11.59
N LEU A 20 2.32 3.61 -12.13
CA LEU A 20 2.71 2.41 -11.37
C LEU A 20 3.92 2.62 -10.46
N LYS A 21 4.77 3.61 -10.73
CA LYS A 21 5.98 3.91 -9.94
C LYS A 21 5.77 5.02 -8.90
N ARG A 22 4.55 5.52 -8.71
CA ARG A 22 4.29 6.57 -7.72
C ARG A 22 4.27 5.97 -6.33
N ASN A 23 5.24 6.37 -5.52
CA ASN A 23 5.22 6.11 -4.09
C ASN A 23 4.42 7.21 -3.40
N PHE A 24 3.37 6.83 -2.68
CA PHE A 24 2.63 7.74 -1.82
C PHE A 24 3.22 7.68 -0.41
N SER A 25 3.76 8.79 0.05
CA SER A 25 4.23 8.94 1.42
C SER A 25 3.06 9.22 2.36
N VAL A 26 3.15 8.69 3.58
CA VAL A 26 2.19 8.95 4.66
C VAL A 26 3.00 9.43 5.85
N THR A 27 2.57 10.51 6.49
CA THR A 27 3.25 11.10 7.65
C THR A 27 2.20 11.62 8.61
N PHE A 28 2.36 11.30 9.89
CA PHE A 28 1.48 11.72 10.97
C PHE A 28 2.27 11.74 12.28
N TYR A 29 1.69 12.36 13.31
CA TYR A 29 2.27 12.43 14.65
C TYR A 29 1.54 11.51 15.60
N LEU A 30 2.27 11.00 16.60
CA LEU A 30 1.76 10.21 17.70
C LEU A 30 2.25 10.81 19.02
N SER A 31 1.56 10.51 20.11
CA SER A 31 2.11 10.74 21.45
C SER A 31 3.34 9.84 21.65
N ARG A 32 4.15 10.18 22.66
CA ARG A 32 5.35 9.41 22.99
C ARG A 32 4.97 8.00 23.43
N GLU A 33 3.91 7.89 24.24
CA GLU A 33 3.42 6.64 24.80
C GLU A 33 2.96 5.70 23.68
N GLU A 34 2.17 6.21 22.74
CA GLU A 34 1.66 5.42 21.60
C GLU A 34 2.79 4.94 20.69
N HIS A 35 3.76 5.82 20.40
CA HIS A 35 4.92 5.43 19.59
C HIS A 35 5.78 4.35 20.29
N ASN A 36 5.90 4.40 21.63
CA ASN A 36 6.63 3.39 22.37
C ASN A 36 5.96 2.02 22.31
N ILE A 37 4.62 1.96 22.45
CA ILE A 37 3.85 0.73 22.28
C ILE A 37 4.10 0.12 20.90
N LEU A 38 4.00 0.92 19.83
CA LEU A 38 4.26 0.45 18.47
C LEU A 38 5.71 -0.03 18.28
N LYS A 39 6.66 0.60 18.97
CA LYS A 39 8.08 0.21 18.91
C LYS A 39 8.33 -1.14 19.57
N GLU A 40 7.72 -1.40 20.72
CA GLU A 40 7.82 -2.69 21.42
C GLU A 40 7.24 -3.81 20.55
N LEU A 41 6.02 -3.63 20.06
CA LEU A 41 5.36 -4.60 19.16
C LEU A 41 6.15 -4.87 17.88
N ALA A 42 6.75 -3.82 17.28
CA ALA A 42 7.60 -3.98 16.11
C ALA A 42 8.88 -4.77 16.43
N THR A 43 9.45 -4.58 17.62
CA THR A 43 10.68 -5.25 18.07
C THR A 43 10.43 -6.75 18.30
N GLU A 44 9.28 -7.12 18.87
CA GLU A 44 8.88 -8.53 19.05
C GLU A 44 8.85 -9.31 17.74
N GLU A 45 8.42 -8.68 16.65
CA GLU A 45 8.36 -9.28 15.32
C GLU A 45 9.65 -9.09 14.50
N ALA A 46 10.72 -8.56 15.11
CA ALA A 46 11.98 -8.21 14.45
C ALA A 46 11.83 -7.29 13.21
N GLU A 47 10.88 -6.34 13.27
CA GLU A 47 10.59 -5.37 12.21
C GLU A 47 10.88 -3.92 12.63
N SER A 48 11.02 -3.04 11.63
CA SER A 48 11.02 -1.59 11.88
C SER A 48 9.61 -1.07 12.13
N VAL A 49 9.46 -0.03 12.96
CA VAL A 49 8.16 0.59 13.29
C VAL A 49 7.38 0.99 12.03
N ASN A 50 8.05 1.56 11.03
CA ASN A 50 7.41 1.96 9.76
C ASN A 50 6.86 0.75 8.98
N SER A 51 7.62 -0.35 8.92
CA SER A 51 7.19 -1.59 8.26
C SER A 51 6.02 -2.22 9.02
N PHE A 52 6.13 -2.29 10.34
CA PHE A 52 5.12 -2.82 11.24
C PHE A 52 3.79 -2.07 11.07
N VAL A 53 3.79 -0.74 11.15
CA VAL A 53 2.59 0.09 11.00
C VAL A 53 1.95 -0.12 9.62
N LYS A 54 2.75 -0.12 8.55
CA LYS A 54 2.25 -0.36 7.19
C LYS A 54 1.56 -1.72 7.08
N ARG A 55 2.19 -2.78 7.61
CA ARG A 55 1.63 -4.13 7.61
C ARG A 55 0.38 -4.24 8.48
N HIS A 56 0.38 -3.63 9.65
CA HIS A 56 -0.75 -3.63 10.57
C HIS A 56 -2.00 -2.98 9.93
N ILE A 57 -1.85 -1.81 9.32
CA ILE A 57 -2.94 -1.14 8.59
C ILE A 57 -3.44 -1.99 7.42
N LEU A 58 -2.52 -2.56 6.64
CA LEU A 58 -2.89 -3.40 5.49
C LEU A 58 -3.67 -4.64 5.94
N LYS A 59 -3.21 -5.32 6.98
CA LYS A 59 -3.85 -6.51 7.56
C LYS A 59 -5.24 -6.17 8.09
N THR A 60 -5.37 -5.09 8.86
CA THR A 60 -6.65 -4.70 9.47
C THR A 60 -7.71 -4.28 8.45
N ILE A 61 -7.32 -3.62 7.36
CA ILE A 61 -8.25 -3.17 6.30
C ILE A 61 -8.62 -4.30 5.35
N ILE A 62 -7.65 -5.08 4.87
CA ILE A 62 -7.89 -6.08 3.82
C ILE A 62 -8.37 -7.41 4.38
N TYR A 63 -7.80 -7.88 5.48
CA TYR A 63 -8.15 -9.20 6.02
C TYR A 63 -9.56 -9.24 6.62
N LYS A 64 -10.08 -8.10 7.10
CA LYS A 64 -11.49 -7.97 7.55
C LYS A 64 -12.48 -7.67 6.42
N LYS A 65 -12.03 -7.60 5.17
CA LYS A 65 -12.89 -7.31 4.01
C LYS A 65 -13.49 -8.59 3.39
N SER A 66 -13.20 -9.77 3.94
CA SER A 66 -13.81 -11.06 3.57
C SER A 66 -14.95 -11.41 4.50
#